data_AF-A0A8D8PGY4-F1
#
_entry.id   AF-A0A8D8PGY4-F1
#
_cell.length_a   1.000
_cell.length_b   1.000
_cell.length_c   1.000
_cell.angle_alpha   90.00
_cell.angle_beta   90.00
_cell.angle_gamma   90.00
#
_symmetry.space_group_name_H-M   'P 1'
#
loop_
_entity.id
_entity.type
_entity.pdbx_description
1 polymer ?
#
loop_
_entity_poly.entity_id
_entity_poly.type
_entity_poly.pdbx_seq_one_letter_code
_entity_poly.pdbx_strand_id
1 'polypeptide(L)'
;QNITCALSLIFNSTSPRIMESAINVLVSEFKAYAGKEGSASTLSKEEFTSLVKSQLPNFVKNSSDPATIDHLMSSLDANNDGQLTFMEFWNLIGNVANKHGGF
;
A
#
# COMPACT_ATOMS: atom_id res chain seq x y z
N GLN A 1 -35.63 13.17 -25.75
CA GLN A 1 -35.59 12.20 -24.63
C GLN A 1 -34.68 10.98 -24.85
N ASN A 2 -34.22 10.66 -26.07
CA ASN A 2 -33.60 9.34 -26.34
C ASN A 2 -32.07 9.33 -26.49
N ILE A 3 -31.38 10.47 -26.37
CA ILE A 3 -29.91 10.53 -26.49
C ILE A 3 -29.24 10.44 -25.11
N THR A 4 -29.90 10.93 -24.06
CA THR A 4 -29.37 10.91 -22.68
C THR A 4 -29.24 9.51 -22.11
N CYS A 5 -30.14 8.57 -22.46
CA CYS A 5 -30.06 7.18 -21.99
C CYS A 5 -28.98 6.35 -22.71
N ALA A 6 -28.64 6.67 -23.96
CA ALA A 6 -27.60 5.95 -24.70
C ALA A 6 -26.19 6.31 -24.18
N LEU A 7 -25.97 7.56 -23.79
CA LEU A 7 -24.70 8.00 -23.19
C LEU A 7 -24.47 7.37 -21.80
N SER A 8 -25.53 7.14 -21.01
CA SER A 8 -25.40 6.43 -19.72
C SER A 8 -25.06 4.94 -19.85
N LEU A 9 -25.26 4.32 -21.02
CA LEU A 9 -24.90 2.91 -21.25
C LEU A 9 -23.45 2.76 -21.79
N ILE A 10 -22.96 3.76 -22.53
CA ILE A 10 -21.57 3.81 -22.99
C ILE A 10 -20.62 4.11 -21.82
N PHE A 11 -21.06 4.88 -20.82
CA PHE A 11 -20.25 5.19 -19.63
C PHE A 11 -20.32 4.14 -18.50
N ASN A 12 -21.12 3.08 -18.63
CA ASN A 12 -21.42 2.15 -17.51
C ASN A 12 -21.10 0.67 -17.78
N SER A 13 -20.19 0.36 -18.71
CA SER A 13 -19.97 -1.04 -19.15
C SER A 13 -18.59 -1.63 -18.87
N THR A 14 -17.80 -1.02 -17.99
CA THR A 14 -16.79 -1.78 -17.24
C THR A 14 -17.15 -1.69 -15.78
N SER A 15 -17.72 -2.76 -15.22
CA SER A 15 -17.62 -2.98 -13.78
C SER A 15 -16.14 -2.77 -13.44
N PRO A 16 -15.77 -1.73 -12.67
CA PRO A 16 -14.37 -1.52 -12.35
C PRO A 16 -13.93 -2.82 -11.71
N ARG A 17 -12.87 -3.45 -12.21
CA ARG A 17 -12.36 -4.69 -11.63
C ARG A 17 -11.73 -4.29 -10.30
N ILE A 18 -12.57 -4.13 -9.27
CA ILE A 18 -12.25 -3.42 -8.01
C ILE A 18 -11.00 -4.01 -7.38
N MET A 19 -10.87 -5.34 -7.43
CA MET A 19 -9.68 -6.03 -6.93
C MET A 19 -8.42 -5.72 -7.75
N GLU A 20 -8.51 -5.70 -9.08
CA GLU A 20 -7.38 -5.30 -9.94
C GLU A 20 -7.00 -3.83 -9.70
N SER A 21 -7.99 -2.94 -9.59
CA SER A 21 -7.76 -1.54 -9.25
C SER A 21 -7.09 -1.38 -7.89
N ALA A 22 -7.52 -2.14 -6.87
CA ALA A 22 -6.92 -2.11 -5.54
C ALA A 22 -5.45 -2.57 -5.58
N ILE A 23 -5.15 -3.65 -6.33
CA ILE A 23 -3.77 -4.12 -6.52
C ILE A 23 -2.93 -3.02 -7.20
N ASN A 24 -3.46 -2.40 -8.26
CA ASN A 24 -2.76 -1.31 -8.96
C ASN A 24 -2.50 -0.10 -8.05
N VAL A 25 -3.45 0.25 -7.19
CA VAL A 25 -3.30 1.30 -6.18
C VAL A 25 -2.17 0.94 -5.21
N LEU A 26 -2.14 -0.29 -4.68
CA LEU A 26 -1.10 -0.73 -3.75
C LEU A 26 0.31 -0.69 -4.39
N VAL A 27 0.43 -1.14 -5.65
CA VAL A 27 1.69 -1.08 -6.41
C VAL A 27 2.10 0.37 -6.68
N SER A 28 1.14 1.22 -7.06
CA SER A 28 1.39 2.63 -7.34
C SER A 28 1.86 3.39 -6.11
N GLU A 29 1.18 3.20 -4.97
CA GLU A 29 1.56 3.81 -3.70
C GLU A 29 2.95 3.33 -3.28
N PHE A 30 3.24 2.02 -3.33
CA PHE A 30 4.58 1.53 -3.02
C PHE A 30 5.67 2.24 -3.86
N LYS A 31 5.47 2.31 -5.18
CA LYS A 31 6.42 2.97 -6.10
C LYS A 31 6.52 4.49 -5.89
N ALA A 32 5.48 5.14 -5.39
CA ALA A 32 5.50 6.58 -5.13
C ALA A 32 6.40 6.96 -3.94
N TYR A 33 6.65 6.02 -3.03
CA TYR A 33 7.56 6.22 -1.90
C TYR A 33 8.93 5.57 -2.13
N ALA A 34 9.01 4.47 -2.88
CA ALA A 34 10.25 3.80 -3.21
C ALA A 34 11.15 4.62 -4.15
N GLY A 35 12.47 4.51 -3.98
CA GLY A 35 13.46 5.09 -4.89
C GLY A 35 13.69 6.59 -4.74
N LYS A 36 13.20 7.22 -3.67
CA LYS A 36 13.63 8.55 -3.25
C LYS A 36 15.07 8.52 -2.74
N GLU A 37 15.46 7.43 -2.09
CA GLU A 37 16.80 7.21 -1.55
C GLU A 37 17.27 5.77 -1.88
N GLY A 38 17.83 5.59 -3.07
CA GLY A 38 18.46 4.32 -3.47
C GLY A 38 17.70 3.56 -4.57
N SER A 39 17.34 2.30 -4.31
CA SER A 39 16.73 1.43 -5.31
C SER A 39 15.24 1.72 -5.50
N ALA A 40 14.81 1.93 -6.74
CA ALA A 40 13.40 2.13 -7.08
C ALA A 40 12.50 0.89 -6.89
N SER A 41 13.07 -0.22 -6.42
CA SER A 41 12.36 -1.49 -6.21
C SER A 41 12.13 -1.82 -4.74
N THR A 42 12.68 -1.03 -3.82
CA THR A 42 12.63 -1.26 -2.38
C THR A 42 12.27 0.03 -1.66
N LEU A 43 11.74 -0.10 -0.44
CA LEU A 43 11.55 1.01 0.49
C LEU A 43 12.69 1.01 1.50
N SER A 44 13.40 2.11 1.62
CA SER A 44 14.24 2.37 2.79
C SER A 44 13.37 2.53 4.04
N LYS A 45 14.01 2.52 5.21
CA LYS A 45 13.35 2.76 6.48
C LYS A 45 12.60 4.11 6.50
N GLU A 46 13.21 5.15 5.99
CA GLU A 46 12.66 6.51 5.93
C GLU A 46 11.47 6.59 4.95
N GLU A 47 11.59 5.92 3.80
CA GLU A 47 10.52 5.83 2.79
C GLU A 47 9.33 5.04 3.33
N PHE A 48 9.58 3.89 3.97
CA PHE A 48 8.56 3.08 4.62
C PHE A 48 7.84 3.85 5.74
N THR A 49 8.60 4.57 6.58
CA THR A 49 8.04 5.44 7.63
C THR A 49 7.07 6.46 7.03
N SER A 50 7.46 7.09 5.92
CA SER A 50 6.66 8.10 5.24
C SER A 50 5.39 7.50 4.63
N LEU A 51 5.50 6.32 4.01
CA LEU A 51 4.36 5.60 3.43
C LEU A 51 3.34 5.24 4.52
N VAL A 52 3.79 4.63 5.62
CA VAL A 52 2.90 4.19 6.71
C VAL A 52 2.16 5.37 7.35
N LYS A 53 2.87 6.48 7.61
CA LYS A 53 2.26 7.69 8.18
C LYS A 53 1.22 8.32 7.25
N SER A 54 1.44 8.27 5.94
CA SER A 54 0.56 8.90 4.95
C SER A 54 -0.62 8.03 4.56
N GLN A 55 -0.38 6.75 4.23
CA GLN A 55 -1.39 5.86 3.66
C GLN A 55 -2.09 4.98 4.71
N LEU A 56 -1.44 4.70 5.84
CA LEU A 56 -1.94 3.80 6.88
C LEU A 56 -2.07 4.44 8.29
N PRO A 57 -2.50 5.71 8.43
CA PRO A 57 -2.46 6.45 9.71
C PRO A 57 -3.32 5.80 10.82
N ASN A 58 -4.40 5.12 10.45
CA ASN A 58 -5.32 4.48 11.41
C ASN A 58 -4.98 3.03 11.73
N PHE A 59 -4.13 2.39 10.90
CA PHE A 59 -3.81 0.97 11.01
C PHE A 59 -2.52 0.73 11.79
N VAL A 60 -1.57 1.65 11.69
CA VAL A 60 -0.37 1.66 12.53
C VAL A 60 -0.55 2.69 13.63
N LYS A 61 -1.19 2.27 14.73
CA LYS A 61 -1.27 3.08 15.96
C LYS A 61 0.15 3.39 16.44
N ASN A 62 0.41 4.65 16.78
CA ASN A 62 1.75 5.14 17.15
C ASN A 62 2.79 5.06 16.02
N SER A 63 2.39 5.18 14.74
CA SER A 63 3.33 5.35 13.62
C SER A 63 4.26 6.57 13.75
N SER A 64 3.96 7.49 14.66
CA SER A 64 4.82 8.61 15.05
C SER A 64 6.01 8.20 15.94
N ASP A 65 5.94 7.04 16.60
CA ASP A 65 7.02 6.51 17.43
C ASP A 65 8.04 5.77 16.55
N PRO A 66 9.30 6.25 16.50
CA PRO A 66 10.35 5.61 15.72
C PRO A 66 10.56 4.14 16.14
N ALA A 67 10.49 3.82 17.43
CA ALA A 67 10.74 2.46 17.90
C ALA A 67 9.70 1.45 17.36
N THR A 68 8.43 1.88 17.25
CA THR A 68 7.36 1.09 16.67
C THR A 68 7.60 0.82 15.18
N ILE A 69 8.03 1.83 14.43
CA ILE A 69 8.35 1.67 13.00
C ILE A 69 9.60 0.80 12.81
N ASP A 70 10.62 0.96 13.66
CA ASP A 70 11.85 0.16 13.63
C ASP A 70 11.56 -1.32 13.85
N HIS A 71 10.75 -1.63 14.88
CA HIS A 71 10.32 -3.00 15.14
C HIS A 71 9.48 -3.57 13.99
N LEU A 72 8.60 -2.75 13.40
CA LEU A 72 7.79 -3.18 12.27
C LEU A 72 8.65 -3.46 11.03
N MET A 73 9.60 -2.58 10.73
CA MET A 73 10.57 -2.74 9.64
C MET A 73 11.36 -4.04 9.83
N SER A 74 11.96 -4.23 11.02
CA SER A 74 12.74 -5.43 11.33
C SER A 74 11.91 -6.72 11.30
N SER A 75 10.60 -6.64 11.56
CA SER A 75 9.71 -7.81 11.48
C SER A 75 9.31 -8.16 10.05
N LEU A 76 9.41 -7.22 9.11
CA LEU A 76 9.02 -7.39 7.70
C LEU A 76 10.23 -7.70 6.81
N ASP A 77 11.39 -7.12 7.13
CA ASP A 77 12.67 -7.28 6.44
C ASP A 77 13.21 -8.71 6.67
N ALA A 78 12.82 -9.63 5.79
CA ALA A 78 13.10 -11.05 5.95
C ALA A 78 14.54 -11.39 5.53
N ASN A 79 15.09 -10.66 4.55
CA ASN A 79 16.46 -10.83 4.09
C ASN A 79 17.48 -10.01 4.91
N ASN A 80 17.02 -9.16 5.84
CA ASN A 80 17.82 -8.31 6.72
C ASN A 80 18.75 -7.37 5.95
N ASP A 81 18.29 -6.85 4.81
CA ASP A 81 19.07 -5.90 4.00
C ASP A 81 18.82 -4.43 4.37
N GLY A 82 17.94 -4.18 5.33
CA GLY A 82 17.57 -2.84 5.81
C GLY A 82 16.55 -2.13 4.92
N GLN A 83 16.00 -2.81 3.92
CA GLN A 83 15.01 -2.29 2.99
C GLN A 83 13.84 -3.28 2.86
N LEU A 84 12.71 -2.81 2.33
CA LEU A 84 11.55 -3.68 2.08
C LEU A 84 11.29 -3.79 0.59
N THR A 85 11.31 -5.01 0.08
CA THR A 85 10.74 -5.34 -1.23
C THR A 85 9.21 -5.19 -1.21
N PHE A 86 8.59 -5.14 -2.39
CA PHE A 86 7.12 -5.12 -2.47
C PHE A 86 6.48 -6.33 -1.77
N MET A 87 7.12 -7.49 -1.80
CA MET A 87 6.59 -8.70 -1.16
C MET A 87 6.62 -8.60 0.37
N GLU A 88 7.70 -8.05 0.93
CA GLU A 88 7.81 -7.82 2.38
C GLU A 88 6.81 -6.75 2.85
N PHE A 89 6.64 -5.68 2.07
CA PHE A 89 5.56 -4.72 2.28
C PHE A 89 4.16 -5.36 2.18
N TRP A 90 3.94 -6.28 1.23
CA TRP A 90 2.65 -6.95 1.07
C TRP A 90 2.26 -7.77 2.32
N ASN A 91 3.23 -8.35 3.03
CA ASN A 91 2.98 -9.03 4.30
C ASN A 91 2.36 -8.10 5.35
N LEU A 92 2.77 -6.83 5.40
CA LEU A 92 2.12 -5.82 6.25
C LEU A 92 0.65 -5.64 5.87
N ILE A 93 0.37 -5.48 4.57
CA ILE A 93 -1.00 -5.29 4.07
C ILE A 93 -1.87 -6.51 4.40
N GLY A 94 -1.32 -7.72 4.23
CA GLY A 94 -1.98 -8.97 4.63
C GLY A 94 -2.29 -9.00 6.12
N ASN A 95 -1.33 -8.65 6.97
CA ASN A 95 -1.52 -8.60 8.43
C ASN A 95 -2.58 -7.56 8.85
N VAL A 96 -2.55 -6.38 8.23
CA VAL A 96 -3.54 -5.30 8.48
C VAL A 96 -4.93 -5.74 8.03
N ALA A 97 -5.05 -6.34 6.84
CA ALA A 97 -6.31 -6.84 6.31
C ALA A 97 -6.88 -7.97 7.17
N ASN A 98 -6.04 -8.91 7.62
CA ASN A 98 -6.41 -10.00 8.51
C ASN A 98 -7.01 -9.45 9.82
N LYS A 99 -6.27 -8.54 10.47
CA LYS A 99 -6.71 -7.89 11.71
C LYS A 99 -7.99 -7.06 11.56
N HIS A 100 -8.19 -6.41 10.41
CA HIS A 100 -9.39 -5.61 10.15
C HIS A 100 -10.61 -6.47 9.79
N GLY A 101 -10.40 -7.55 9.05
CA GLY A 101 -11.44 -8.50 8.66
C GLY A 101 -11.90 -9.41 9.81
N GLY A 102 -11.11 -9.51 10.88
CA GLY A 102 -11.42 -10.34 12.05
C GLY A 102 -11.24 -11.83 11.80
N PHE A 103 -10.31 -12.18 10.90
CA PHE A 103 -9.90 -13.57 10.68
C PHE A 103 -8.77 -13.99 11.63
#